data_AF-A0A520CJ89-F1
#
_entry.id   AF-A0A520CJ89-F1
#
_cell.length_a   1.000
_cell.length_b   1.000
_cell.length_c   1.000
_cell.angle_alpha   90.00
_cell.angle_beta   90.00
_cell.angle_gamma   90.00
#
_symmetry.space_group_name_H-M   'P 1'
#
loop_
_entity.id
_entity.type
_entity.pdbx_description
1 polymer ?
#
loop_
_entity_poly.entity_id
_entity_poly.type
_entity_poly.pdbx_seq_one_letter_code
_entity_poly.pdbx_strand_id
1 'polypeptide(L)'
;HWMLPSGKAKAFGKNDDAGDLVETSFLAQALICVRQYYANGNTQEKALAAKADELWKGIDWNFYRQNNQNVLYWHWSPNSGWKMNFAITGYNECLITYVLAACSPTHGVPAEVYHEGWAKSGKINTNISLYGHPVKLKHNVVGENVGPLFWAHYSYLGLNPKGLKDKYANYWEENKSQTLINYDYAIQNPKGFKGYGKNSWGLTASYSVKGYAAHNPQEDFGVISPTAALSSYPYTPKESMQVIRNLYENLNDKVWGEFGFYDAYSETENWFPKRYIGIDQGPIVVMIENGRTGLIWKLFMSAPEVKTGLTKLGFESPEIK
;
A
#
# COMPACT_ATOMS: atom_id res chain seq x y z
N HIS A 1 14.54 4.36 -2.83
CA HIS A 1 13.54 5.41 -2.57
C HIS A 1 13.49 6.48 -3.67
N TRP A 2 14.53 7.33 -3.84
CA TRP A 2 14.53 8.40 -4.85
C TRP A 2 15.66 8.31 -5.87
N MET A 3 15.42 8.87 -7.06
CA MET A 3 16.36 8.92 -8.17
C MET A 3 16.33 10.30 -8.83
N LEU A 4 17.49 10.80 -9.26
CA LEU A 4 17.62 12.02 -10.05
C LEU A 4 17.28 11.75 -11.52
N PRO A 5 17.01 12.79 -12.34
CA PRO A 5 16.80 12.62 -13.79
C PRO A 5 17.95 11.91 -14.53
N SER A 6 19.16 11.93 -13.96
CA SER A 6 20.33 11.22 -14.48
C SER A 6 20.32 9.70 -14.23
N GLY A 7 19.35 9.17 -13.50
CA GLY A 7 19.30 7.77 -13.07
C GLY A 7 20.12 7.48 -11.80
N LYS A 8 20.79 8.48 -11.21
CA LYS A 8 21.55 8.30 -9.97
C LYS A 8 20.63 8.35 -8.74
N ALA A 9 20.90 7.49 -7.75
CA ALA A 9 20.20 7.50 -6.48
C ALA A 9 20.31 8.87 -5.79
N LYS A 10 19.21 9.32 -5.19
CA LYS A 10 19.16 10.49 -4.31
C LYS A 10 18.83 9.98 -2.91
N ALA A 11 19.67 10.32 -1.94
CA ALA A 11 19.42 9.93 -0.55
C ALA A 11 18.10 10.53 -0.05
N PHE A 12 17.29 9.69 0.59
CA PHE A 12 16.05 10.09 1.24
C PHE A 12 16.32 10.57 2.67
N GLY A 13 17.30 9.96 3.33
CA GLY A 13 17.75 10.32 4.67
C GLY A 13 19.18 9.91 4.94
N LYS A 14 19.65 10.18 6.16
CA LYS A 14 20.99 9.75 6.60
C LYS A 14 21.06 8.22 6.61
N ASN A 15 22.02 7.64 5.89
CA ASN A 15 22.22 6.19 5.67
C ASN A 15 21.15 5.50 4.79
N ASP A 16 20.17 6.25 4.27
CA ASP A 16 19.19 5.79 3.30
C ASP A 16 19.48 6.44 1.94
N ASP A 17 20.51 5.90 1.27
CA ASP A 17 21.14 6.45 0.07
C ASP A 17 21.19 5.49 -1.12
N ALA A 18 20.59 4.31 -1.01
CA ALA A 18 20.64 3.28 -2.05
C ALA A 18 19.40 2.38 -2.08
N GLY A 19 19.54 1.12 -1.64
CA GLY A 19 18.52 0.09 -1.77
C GLY A 19 17.39 0.26 -0.77
N ASP A 20 16.17 0.29 -1.27
CA ASP A 20 14.91 0.33 -0.52
C ASP A 20 14.00 -0.76 -1.08
N LEU A 21 13.89 -1.88 -0.36
CA LEU A 21 13.21 -3.07 -0.83
C LEU A 21 11.69 -2.89 -0.90
N VAL A 22 11.11 -2.05 -0.04
CA VAL A 22 9.67 -1.81 -0.02
C VAL A 22 9.27 -1.00 -1.25
N GLU A 23 9.98 0.10 -1.54
CA GLU A 23 9.74 0.88 -2.77
C GLU A 23 10.01 0.05 -4.04
N THR A 24 11.07 -0.77 -4.03
CA THR A 24 11.32 -1.74 -5.10
C THR A 24 10.16 -2.72 -5.27
N SER A 25 9.50 -3.15 -4.19
CA SER A 25 8.36 -4.06 -4.26
C SER A 25 7.12 -3.42 -4.88
N PHE A 26 6.86 -2.13 -4.65
CA PHE A 26 5.78 -1.41 -5.32
C PHE A 26 6.05 -1.26 -6.82
N LEU A 27 7.29 -0.96 -7.21
CA LEU A 27 7.69 -0.94 -8.62
C LEU A 27 7.57 -2.34 -9.26
N ALA A 28 8.03 -3.38 -8.58
CA ALA A 28 7.96 -4.76 -9.05
C ALA A 28 6.52 -5.23 -9.27
N GLN A 29 5.59 -4.85 -8.38
CA GLN A 29 4.15 -5.08 -8.56
C GLN A 29 3.65 -4.49 -9.89
N ALA A 30 4.09 -3.28 -10.25
CA ALA A 30 3.77 -2.66 -11.53
C ALA A 30 4.46 -3.33 -12.73
N LEU A 31 5.75 -3.69 -12.61
CA LEU A 31 6.51 -4.38 -13.67
C LEU A 31 5.84 -5.69 -14.09
N ILE A 32 5.35 -6.48 -13.12
CA ILE A 32 4.58 -7.70 -13.43
C ILE A 32 3.31 -7.35 -14.20
N CYS A 33 2.56 -6.31 -13.81
CA CYS A 33 1.36 -5.90 -14.55
C CYS A 33 1.67 -5.48 -15.99
N VAL A 34 2.73 -4.68 -16.20
CA VAL A 34 3.21 -4.25 -17.52
C VAL A 34 3.58 -5.46 -18.38
N ARG A 35 4.34 -6.42 -17.81
CA ARG A 35 4.69 -7.67 -18.47
C ARG A 35 3.44 -8.43 -18.92
N GLN A 36 2.48 -8.63 -18.02
CA GLN A 36 1.27 -9.40 -18.31
C GLN A 36 0.37 -8.70 -19.35
N TYR A 37 0.28 -7.37 -19.31
CA TYR A 37 -0.55 -6.61 -20.25
C TYR A 37 -0.02 -6.71 -21.68
N TYR A 38 1.31 -6.63 -21.86
CA TYR A 38 1.95 -6.63 -23.17
C TYR A 38 2.44 -8.00 -23.66
N ALA A 39 2.28 -9.06 -22.87
CA ALA A 39 2.78 -10.40 -23.19
C ALA A 39 2.32 -10.93 -24.57
N ASN A 40 1.10 -10.59 -24.97
CA ASN A 40 0.47 -11.04 -26.23
C ASN A 40 0.38 -9.93 -27.29
N GLY A 41 1.09 -8.82 -27.10
CA GLY A 41 1.09 -7.68 -27.99
C GLY A 41 1.89 -7.87 -29.28
N ASN A 42 2.13 -6.75 -29.96
CA ASN A 42 3.03 -6.66 -31.12
C ASN A 42 4.51 -6.85 -30.71
N THR A 43 5.42 -6.82 -31.69
CA THR A 43 6.86 -7.02 -31.46
C THR A 43 7.47 -6.03 -30.46
N GLN A 44 7.08 -4.75 -30.50
CA GLN A 44 7.60 -3.73 -29.58
C GLN A 44 7.05 -3.93 -28.16
N GLU A 45 5.76 -4.26 -28.04
CA GLU A 45 5.10 -4.55 -26.76
C GLU A 45 5.72 -5.78 -26.08
N LYS A 46 5.97 -6.86 -26.84
CA LYS A 46 6.66 -8.04 -26.32
C LYS A 46 8.09 -7.74 -25.88
N ALA A 47 8.81 -6.89 -26.62
CA ALA A 47 10.14 -6.45 -26.21
C ALA A 47 10.12 -5.63 -24.91
N LEU A 48 9.10 -4.79 -24.70
CA LEU A 48 8.89 -4.08 -23.44
C LEU A 48 8.56 -5.04 -22.29
N ALA A 49 7.66 -6.02 -22.52
CA ALA A 49 7.32 -7.04 -21.54
C ALA A 49 8.56 -7.85 -21.10
N ALA A 50 9.44 -8.19 -22.04
CA ALA A 50 10.70 -8.89 -21.74
C ALA A 50 11.64 -8.04 -20.84
N LYS A 51 11.75 -6.73 -21.08
CA LYS A 51 12.53 -5.83 -20.21
C LYS A 51 11.95 -5.72 -18.80
N ALA A 52 10.62 -5.66 -18.69
CA ALA A 52 9.96 -5.64 -17.39
C ALA A 52 10.21 -6.95 -16.63
N ASP A 53 10.17 -8.09 -17.32
CA ASP A 53 10.48 -9.41 -16.76
C ASP A 53 11.93 -9.53 -16.29
N GLU A 54 12.89 -9.02 -17.08
CA GLU A 54 14.31 -8.98 -16.73
C GLU A 54 14.54 -8.16 -15.45
N LEU A 55 13.98 -6.94 -15.38
CA LEU A 55 14.10 -6.09 -14.19
C LEU A 55 13.48 -6.75 -12.96
N TRP A 56 12.29 -7.32 -13.08
CA TRP A 56 11.61 -8.05 -12.01
C TRP A 56 12.47 -9.22 -11.48
N LYS A 57 12.98 -10.06 -12.39
CA LYS A 57 13.81 -11.22 -12.05
C LYS A 57 15.20 -10.85 -11.55
N GLY A 58 15.68 -9.65 -11.84
CA GLY A 58 16.96 -9.14 -11.35
C GLY A 58 16.95 -8.67 -9.90
N ILE A 59 15.80 -8.59 -9.24
CA ILE A 59 15.71 -8.13 -7.84
C ILE A 59 16.19 -9.26 -6.92
N ASP A 60 17.27 -9.02 -6.18
CA ASP A 60 17.82 -9.97 -5.20
C ASP A 60 17.13 -9.83 -3.83
N TRP A 61 15.97 -10.46 -3.67
CA TRP A 61 15.22 -10.43 -2.40
C TRP A 61 15.95 -11.17 -1.28
N ASN A 62 16.61 -12.28 -1.60
CA ASN A 62 17.32 -13.11 -0.63
C ASN A 62 18.50 -12.37 0.00
N PHE A 63 19.18 -11.49 -0.74
CA PHE A 63 20.22 -10.62 -0.21
C PHE A 63 19.73 -9.76 0.99
N TYR A 64 18.48 -9.29 0.95
CA TYR A 64 17.88 -8.46 2.01
C TYR A 64 17.51 -9.22 3.29
N ARG A 65 17.90 -10.49 3.40
CA ARG A 65 17.77 -11.27 4.64
C ARG A 65 18.92 -11.09 5.62
N GLN A 66 19.91 -10.24 5.33
CA GLN A 66 21.09 -9.97 6.17
C GLN A 66 21.65 -11.24 6.85
N ASN A 67 22.56 -11.96 6.19
CA ASN A 67 23.10 -13.24 6.68
C ASN A 67 22.04 -14.34 6.85
N ASN A 68 21.12 -14.45 5.89
CA ASN A 68 20.09 -15.50 5.83
C ASN A 68 19.13 -15.56 7.03
N GLN A 69 18.89 -14.44 7.72
CA GLN A 69 17.85 -14.39 8.75
C GLN A 69 16.46 -14.66 8.16
N ASN A 70 15.52 -15.05 9.02
CA ASN A 70 14.14 -15.30 8.64
C ASN A 70 13.30 -14.02 8.69
N VAL A 71 13.82 -12.94 8.10
CA VAL A 71 13.15 -11.63 8.00
C VAL A 71 13.75 -10.85 6.82
N LEU A 72 12.97 -9.96 6.22
CA LEU A 72 13.47 -9.01 5.22
C LEU A 72 13.79 -7.67 5.88
N TYR A 73 14.92 -7.08 5.48
CA TYR A 73 15.30 -5.73 5.86
C TYR A 73 14.87 -4.75 4.78
N TRP A 74 14.41 -3.58 5.22
CA TRP A 74 13.92 -2.54 4.33
C TRP A 74 15.06 -1.92 3.50
N HIS A 75 16.23 -1.70 4.10
CA HIS A 75 17.29 -0.92 3.47
C HIS A 75 18.63 -1.66 3.46
N TRP A 76 19.41 -1.38 2.41
CA TRP A 76 20.83 -1.68 2.35
C TRP A 76 21.58 -0.58 1.59
N SER A 77 22.78 -0.25 2.06
CA SER A 77 23.64 0.76 1.45
C SER A 77 25.05 0.23 1.16
N PRO A 78 25.65 0.55 -0.01
CA PRO A 78 27.06 0.25 -0.25
C PRO A 78 28.00 1.07 0.66
N ASN A 79 27.57 2.23 1.14
CA ASN A 79 28.37 3.11 1.99
C ASN A 79 28.19 2.80 3.49
N SER A 80 27.00 2.32 3.86
CA SER A 80 26.57 2.19 5.26
C SER A 80 26.15 0.77 5.65
N GLY A 81 26.15 -0.18 4.73
CA GLY A 81 25.68 -1.55 4.96
C GLY A 81 24.26 -1.57 5.50
N TRP A 82 24.05 -2.29 6.61
CA TRP A 82 22.77 -2.49 7.27
C TRP A 82 22.46 -1.46 8.38
N LYS A 83 23.13 -0.30 8.41
CA LYS A 83 22.98 0.68 9.52
C LYS A 83 21.57 1.20 9.75
N MET A 84 20.72 1.25 8.71
CA MET A 84 19.30 1.58 8.88
C MET A 84 18.57 0.55 9.76
N ASN A 85 19.03 -0.71 9.75
CA ASN A 85 18.65 -1.80 10.64
C ASN A 85 17.13 -1.93 10.87
N PHE A 86 16.37 -1.86 9.78
CA PHE A 86 14.91 -1.88 9.83
C PHE A 86 14.39 -3.21 9.28
N ALA A 87 14.15 -4.15 10.19
CA ALA A 87 13.48 -5.41 9.87
C ALA A 87 11.97 -5.17 9.64
N ILE A 88 11.45 -5.61 8.50
CA ILE A 88 10.04 -5.42 8.12
C ILE A 88 9.21 -6.49 8.82
N THR A 89 8.40 -6.12 9.81
CA THR A 89 7.47 -7.05 10.48
C THR A 89 6.05 -6.51 10.41
N GLY A 90 5.05 -7.38 10.31
CA GLY A 90 3.66 -6.98 10.09
C GLY A 90 2.89 -6.64 11.37
N TYR A 91 1.74 -5.97 11.27
CA TYR A 91 1.08 -5.58 10.02
C TYR A 91 1.26 -4.11 9.67
N ASN A 92 1.63 -3.84 8.42
CA ASN A 92 1.76 -2.53 7.81
C ASN A 92 1.58 -2.62 6.26
N GLU A 93 1.98 -1.61 5.50
CA GLU A 93 1.86 -1.52 4.04
C GLU A 93 2.72 -2.51 3.24
N CYS A 94 3.62 -3.27 3.88
CA CYS A 94 4.73 -3.98 3.23
C CYS A 94 4.46 -5.46 2.89
N LEU A 95 3.20 -5.92 2.95
CA LEU A 95 2.87 -7.33 2.66
C LEU A 95 3.40 -7.79 1.29
N ILE A 96 3.25 -6.95 0.27
CA ILE A 96 3.66 -7.26 -1.10
C ILE A 96 5.17 -7.49 -1.23
N THR A 97 5.99 -6.91 -0.35
CA THR A 97 7.43 -7.15 -0.30
C THR A 97 7.72 -8.62 0.00
N TYR A 98 7.02 -9.22 0.97
CA TYR A 98 7.17 -10.64 1.30
C TYR A 98 6.55 -11.56 0.24
N VAL A 99 5.38 -11.19 -0.30
CA VAL A 99 4.74 -11.96 -1.37
C VAL A 99 5.66 -12.03 -2.58
N LEU A 100 6.16 -10.89 -3.07
CA LEU A 100 7.06 -10.85 -4.23
C LEU A 100 8.39 -11.56 -3.97
N ALA A 101 8.96 -11.45 -2.77
CA ALA A 101 10.13 -12.22 -2.39
C ALA A 101 9.90 -13.74 -2.47
N ALA A 102 8.70 -14.23 -2.13
CA ALA A 102 8.36 -15.64 -2.30
C ALA A 102 8.05 -16.02 -3.76
N CYS A 103 7.59 -15.07 -4.57
CA CYS A 103 7.30 -15.25 -6.00
C CYS A 103 8.57 -15.27 -6.88
N SER A 104 9.68 -14.66 -6.44
CA SER A 104 10.87 -14.52 -7.28
C SER A 104 11.45 -15.89 -7.69
N PRO A 105 11.61 -16.17 -9.00
CA PRO A 105 12.13 -17.44 -9.50
C PRO A 105 13.66 -17.53 -9.46
N THR A 106 14.36 -16.42 -9.21
CA THR A 106 15.82 -16.29 -9.29
C THR A 106 16.44 -16.04 -7.92
N HIS A 107 15.84 -15.16 -7.13
CA HIS A 107 16.37 -14.73 -5.83
C HIS A 107 15.30 -14.82 -4.74
N GLY A 108 14.48 -15.88 -4.79
CA GLY A 108 13.37 -16.07 -3.88
C GLY A 108 13.80 -16.39 -2.44
N VAL A 109 12.91 -16.11 -1.49
CA VAL A 109 13.12 -16.41 -0.07
C VAL A 109 12.28 -17.61 0.38
N PRO A 110 12.72 -18.39 1.38
CA PRO A 110 11.94 -19.53 1.86
C PRO A 110 10.78 -19.05 2.76
N ALA A 111 9.76 -19.90 2.95
CA ALA A 111 8.47 -19.49 3.54
C ALA A 111 8.60 -19.05 5.02
N GLU A 112 9.59 -19.57 5.75
CA GLU A 112 9.93 -19.17 7.11
C GLU A 112 10.24 -17.68 7.23
N VAL A 113 10.77 -17.03 6.19
CA VAL A 113 11.01 -15.57 6.18
C VAL A 113 9.69 -14.80 6.37
N TYR A 114 8.62 -15.27 5.74
CA TYR A 114 7.28 -14.72 5.92
C TYR A 114 6.69 -15.12 7.28
N HIS A 115 6.74 -16.40 7.64
CA HIS A 115 6.06 -16.87 8.85
C HIS A 115 6.72 -16.39 10.15
N GLU A 116 8.05 -16.34 10.20
CA GLU A 116 8.81 -15.93 11.39
C GLU A 116 9.11 -14.43 11.41
N GLY A 117 9.40 -13.84 10.24
CA GLY A 117 9.70 -12.41 10.09
C GLY A 117 8.44 -11.55 10.03
N TRP A 118 7.73 -11.61 8.91
CA TRP A 118 6.51 -10.81 8.71
C TRP A 118 5.44 -11.12 9.76
N ALA A 119 5.07 -12.39 9.87
CA ALA A 119 3.97 -12.80 10.73
C ALA A 119 4.37 -13.03 12.19
N LYS A 120 5.66 -12.86 12.53
CA LYS A 120 6.20 -12.98 13.89
C LYS A 120 5.77 -14.28 14.59
N SER A 121 5.78 -15.38 13.84
CA SER A 121 5.33 -16.71 14.29
C SER A 121 3.90 -16.70 14.87
N GLY A 122 3.01 -15.92 14.27
CA GLY A 122 1.60 -15.79 14.69
C GLY A 122 1.31 -14.57 15.58
N LYS A 123 2.34 -13.87 16.07
CA LYS A 123 2.15 -12.62 16.85
C LYS A 123 1.67 -11.44 16.01
N ILE A 124 1.53 -11.63 14.69
CA ILE A 124 0.80 -10.69 13.83
C ILE A 124 -0.70 -10.71 14.09
N ASN A 125 -1.26 -11.72 14.74
CA ASN A 125 -2.70 -11.76 14.99
C ASN A 125 -3.13 -10.94 16.20
N THR A 126 -4.36 -10.43 16.11
CA THR A 126 -5.11 -9.83 17.21
C THR A 126 -6.60 -10.19 17.08
N ASN A 127 -7.41 -9.81 18.08
CA ASN A 127 -8.86 -10.05 18.10
C ASN A 127 -9.63 -8.81 18.58
N ILE A 128 -9.05 -7.62 18.42
CA ILE A 128 -9.69 -6.37 18.82
C ILE A 128 -10.89 -6.07 17.91
N SER A 129 -11.79 -5.23 18.42
CA SER A 129 -12.85 -4.63 17.62
C SER A 129 -12.91 -3.14 17.88
N LEU A 130 -12.96 -2.36 16.81
CA LEU A 130 -13.06 -0.90 16.86
C LEU A 130 -14.31 -0.51 16.07
N TYR A 131 -15.15 0.34 16.65
CA TYR A 131 -16.41 0.76 16.00
C TYR A 131 -17.32 -0.41 15.59
N GLY A 132 -17.19 -1.58 16.23
CA GLY A 132 -17.94 -2.79 15.88
C GLY A 132 -17.35 -3.59 14.70
N HIS A 133 -16.24 -3.14 14.10
CA HIS A 133 -15.54 -3.88 13.05
C HIS A 133 -14.40 -4.71 13.64
N PRO A 134 -14.24 -5.99 13.24
CA PRO A 134 -13.16 -6.83 13.73
C PRO A 134 -11.82 -6.47 13.06
N VAL A 135 -10.72 -6.54 13.81
CA VAL A 135 -9.36 -6.43 13.29
C VAL A 135 -8.61 -7.70 13.65
N LYS A 136 -8.07 -8.40 12.64
CA LYS A 136 -7.37 -9.69 12.82
C LYS A 136 -5.85 -9.55 12.76
N LEU A 137 -5.34 -8.50 12.14
CA LEU A 137 -3.92 -8.23 12.06
C LEU A 137 -3.54 -7.11 13.03
N LYS A 138 -2.48 -7.32 13.80
CA LYS A 138 -1.94 -6.33 14.73
C LYS A 138 -1.18 -5.29 13.93
N HIS A 139 -1.87 -4.18 13.62
CA HIS A 139 -1.28 -3.00 13.02
C HIS A 139 -0.12 -2.47 13.88
N ASN A 140 1.00 -2.10 13.25
CA ASN A 140 2.17 -1.54 13.93
C ASN A 140 1.95 -0.07 14.36
N VAL A 141 0.98 0.14 15.23
CA VAL A 141 0.65 1.42 15.86
C VAL A 141 0.78 1.31 17.38
N VAL A 142 0.67 2.43 18.09
CA VAL A 142 0.73 2.44 19.55
C VAL A 142 -0.61 1.95 20.12
N GLY A 143 -0.57 0.83 20.83
CA GLY A 143 -1.76 0.25 21.47
C GLY A 143 -2.66 -0.53 20.51
N GLU A 144 -3.95 -0.61 20.83
CA GLU A 144 -4.95 -1.34 20.05
C GLU A 144 -5.68 -0.39 19.10
N ASN A 145 -5.11 -0.17 17.91
CA ASN A 145 -5.72 0.65 16.88
C ASN A 145 -5.35 0.15 15.47
N VAL A 146 -5.81 0.87 14.44
CA VAL A 146 -5.44 0.66 13.05
C VAL A 146 -4.52 1.78 12.55
N GLY A 147 -3.68 1.44 11.57
CA GLY A 147 -2.76 2.38 10.94
C GLY A 147 -3.41 3.31 9.91
N PRO A 148 -2.60 4.20 9.31
CA PRO A 148 -2.99 5.03 8.17
C PRO A 148 -3.62 4.19 7.05
N LEU A 149 -4.62 4.75 6.35
CA LEU A 149 -5.46 3.95 5.46
C LEU A 149 -4.73 3.42 4.21
N PHE A 150 -3.59 4.01 3.83
CA PHE A 150 -2.77 3.51 2.72
C PHE A 150 -2.25 2.06 2.93
N TRP A 151 -2.25 1.57 4.18
CA TRP A 151 -1.90 0.17 4.48
C TRP A 151 -2.89 -0.84 3.87
N ALA A 152 -4.15 -0.43 3.65
CA ALA A 152 -5.15 -1.21 2.92
C ALA A 152 -5.07 -1.01 1.39
N HIS A 153 -4.09 -0.24 0.88
CA HIS A 153 -3.98 0.12 -0.54
C HIS A 153 -2.72 -0.44 -1.22
N TYR A 154 -1.52 -0.06 -0.75
CA TYR A 154 -0.29 -0.19 -1.56
C TYR A 154 0.07 -1.63 -1.92
N SER A 155 -0.04 -2.52 -0.94
CA SER A 155 0.18 -3.96 -1.16
C SER A 155 -0.91 -4.63 -1.99
N TYR A 156 -2.04 -3.95 -2.23
CA TYR A 156 -3.25 -4.50 -2.83
C TYR A 156 -3.61 -3.85 -4.18
N LEU A 157 -2.69 -3.08 -4.77
CA LEU A 157 -2.90 -2.47 -6.08
C LEU A 157 -2.95 -3.52 -7.20
N GLY A 158 -2.07 -4.52 -7.12
CA GLY A 158 -2.00 -5.69 -8.00
C GLY A 158 -2.43 -6.97 -7.28
N LEU A 159 -1.97 -7.20 -6.05
CA LEU A 159 -2.43 -8.36 -5.27
C LEU A 159 -3.92 -8.20 -4.95
N ASN A 160 -4.76 -9.08 -5.51
CA ASN A 160 -6.21 -9.00 -5.33
C ASN A 160 -6.60 -9.47 -3.93
N PRO A 161 -7.16 -8.62 -3.05
CA PRO A 161 -7.58 -9.05 -1.72
C PRO A 161 -8.89 -9.86 -1.73
N LYS A 162 -9.68 -9.85 -2.81
CA LYS A 162 -10.99 -10.54 -2.87
C LYS A 162 -10.83 -12.06 -2.78
N GLY A 163 -11.26 -12.63 -1.66
CA GLY A 163 -11.11 -14.06 -1.41
C GLY A 163 -9.69 -14.48 -1.07
N LEU A 164 -8.75 -13.52 -0.93
CA LEU A 164 -7.39 -13.77 -0.50
C LEU A 164 -7.37 -14.04 1.01
N LYS A 165 -6.89 -15.21 1.39
CA LYS A 165 -6.78 -15.64 2.77
C LYS A 165 -5.47 -16.36 2.98
N ASP A 166 -5.00 -16.36 4.21
CA ASP A 166 -3.98 -17.29 4.65
C ASP A 166 -4.27 -17.69 6.10
N LYS A 167 -3.32 -18.36 6.76
CA LYS A 167 -3.49 -18.77 8.17
C LYS A 167 -3.66 -17.59 9.14
N TYR A 168 -3.31 -16.35 8.75
CA TYR A 168 -3.35 -15.20 9.64
C TYR A 168 -4.61 -14.35 9.43
N ALA A 169 -5.08 -14.14 8.20
CA ALA A 169 -6.26 -13.30 7.98
C ALA A 169 -7.03 -13.58 6.69
N ASN A 170 -8.25 -13.04 6.63
CA ASN A 170 -8.95 -12.76 5.39
C ASN A 170 -8.69 -11.29 5.02
N TYR A 171 -7.92 -11.06 3.96
CA TYR A 171 -7.41 -9.73 3.64
C TYR A 171 -8.47 -8.78 3.08
N TRP A 172 -9.52 -9.30 2.44
CA TRP A 172 -10.67 -8.47 2.04
C TRP A 172 -11.39 -7.89 3.26
N GLU A 173 -11.68 -8.75 4.25
CA GLU A 173 -12.39 -8.34 5.46
C GLU A 173 -11.52 -7.45 6.35
N GLU A 174 -10.22 -7.71 6.43
CA GLU A 174 -9.28 -6.86 7.17
C GLU A 174 -9.24 -5.44 6.58
N ASN A 175 -9.01 -5.33 5.27
CA ASN A 175 -8.92 -4.04 4.59
C ASN A 175 -10.24 -3.27 4.67
N LYS A 176 -11.37 -3.96 4.46
CA LYS A 176 -12.71 -3.36 4.60
C LYS A 176 -12.98 -2.88 6.02
N SER A 177 -12.59 -3.66 7.03
CA SER A 177 -12.73 -3.27 8.44
C SER A 177 -11.88 -2.04 8.76
N GLN A 178 -10.61 -1.99 8.31
CA GLN A 178 -9.76 -0.81 8.46
C GLN A 178 -10.40 0.44 7.81
N THR A 179 -10.94 0.31 6.60
CA THR A 179 -11.63 1.40 5.91
C THR A 179 -12.84 1.89 6.69
N LEU A 180 -13.70 0.99 7.16
CA LEU A 180 -14.91 1.35 7.91
C LEU A 180 -14.59 1.96 9.28
N ILE A 181 -13.53 1.51 9.96
CA ILE A 181 -13.04 2.13 11.19
C ILE A 181 -12.61 3.58 10.93
N ASN A 182 -11.90 3.84 9.83
CA ASN A 182 -11.48 5.19 9.43
C ASN A 182 -12.70 6.09 9.12
N TYR A 183 -13.70 5.55 8.42
CA TYR A 183 -14.98 6.21 8.14
C TYR A 183 -15.76 6.54 9.42
N ASP A 184 -15.96 5.58 10.30
CA ASP A 184 -16.74 5.74 11.53
C ASP A 184 -16.05 6.67 12.54
N TYR A 185 -14.71 6.66 12.59
CA TYR A 185 -13.95 7.65 13.35
C TYR A 185 -14.25 9.08 12.87
N ALA A 186 -14.22 9.32 11.55
CA ALA A 186 -14.50 10.63 10.99
C ALA A 186 -15.96 11.05 11.18
N ILE A 187 -16.92 10.12 11.18
CA ILE A 187 -18.31 10.40 11.55
C ILE A 187 -18.44 10.81 13.01
N GLN A 188 -17.81 10.06 13.92
CA GLN A 188 -17.85 10.38 15.35
C GLN A 188 -17.17 11.72 15.63
N ASN A 189 -16.09 12.03 14.89
CA ASN A 189 -15.32 13.26 14.97
C ASN A 189 -15.01 13.66 16.43
N PRO A 190 -14.31 12.81 17.21
CA PRO A 190 -14.13 13.02 18.64
C PRO A 190 -13.35 14.31 18.98
N LYS A 191 -12.61 14.87 18.00
CA LYS A 191 -11.86 16.13 18.15
C LYS A 191 -12.62 17.37 17.65
N GLY A 192 -13.82 17.20 17.09
CA GLY A 192 -14.67 18.31 16.66
C GLY A 192 -14.11 19.12 15.48
N PHE A 193 -13.30 18.52 14.61
CA PHE A 193 -12.75 19.21 13.45
C PHE A 193 -13.84 19.56 12.43
N LYS A 194 -13.72 20.72 11.80
CA LYS A 194 -14.68 21.18 10.80
C LYS A 194 -14.64 20.28 9.56
N GLY A 195 -15.82 20.01 9.01
CA GLY A 195 -16.00 19.27 7.75
C GLY A 195 -16.02 17.75 7.90
N TYR A 196 -15.50 17.18 8.99
CA TYR A 196 -15.47 15.72 9.19
C TYR A 196 -16.89 15.12 9.22
N GLY A 197 -17.07 14.00 8.52
CA GLY A 197 -18.32 13.24 8.51
C GLY A 197 -18.49 12.35 7.29
N LYS A 198 -19.74 11.95 7.03
CA LYS A 198 -20.08 10.98 5.96
C LYS A 198 -19.57 11.36 4.57
N ASN A 199 -19.46 12.67 4.30
CA ASN A 199 -19.06 13.22 3.00
C ASN A 199 -17.59 13.68 2.96
N SER A 200 -16.87 13.60 4.08
CA SER A 200 -15.49 14.07 4.20
C SER A 200 -14.81 13.30 5.33
N TRP A 201 -14.15 12.23 4.93
CA TRP A 201 -13.42 11.29 5.77
C TRP A 201 -12.19 10.81 5.01
N GLY A 202 -11.28 10.13 5.72
CA GLY A 202 -10.08 9.59 5.13
C GLY A 202 -8.82 10.16 5.77
N LEU A 203 -8.32 9.44 6.79
CA LEU A 203 -7.04 9.72 7.44
C LEU A 203 -5.96 8.77 6.93
N THR A 204 -4.91 9.33 6.33
CA THR A 204 -3.73 8.59 5.88
C THR A 204 -2.49 9.48 5.92
N ALA A 205 -1.31 8.90 5.68
CA ALA A 205 -0.08 9.67 5.58
C ALA A 205 -0.13 10.61 4.36
N SER A 206 0.15 11.89 4.57
CA SER A 206 0.09 12.93 3.52
C SER A 206 0.78 14.21 4.00
N TYR A 207 0.80 15.26 3.17
CA TYR A 207 1.01 16.62 3.67
C TYR A 207 0.02 16.94 4.79
N SER A 208 0.50 17.76 5.72
CA SER A 208 -0.25 18.23 6.88
C SER A 208 0.01 19.71 7.08
N VAL A 209 -0.83 20.37 7.89
CA VAL A 209 -0.73 21.81 8.18
C VAL A 209 0.68 22.20 8.67
N LYS A 210 1.34 21.29 9.41
CA LYS A 210 2.71 21.47 9.93
C LYS A 210 3.76 20.61 9.21
N GLY A 211 3.59 20.35 7.92
CA GLY A 211 4.57 19.62 7.11
C GLY A 211 4.00 18.33 6.53
N TYR A 212 4.37 17.18 7.10
CA TYR A 212 3.91 15.85 6.70
C TYR A 212 3.64 15.02 7.96
N ALA A 213 2.57 14.22 7.96
CA ALA A 213 2.20 13.39 9.10
C ALA A 213 1.54 12.09 8.66
N ALA A 214 1.67 11.05 9.48
CA ALA A 214 1.08 9.73 9.24
C ALA A 214 -0.35 9.64 9.82
N HIS A 215 -1.28 10.47 9.30
CA HIS A 215 -2.61 10.59 9.90
C HIS A 215 -3.33 9.24 9.96
N ASN A 216 -3.93 8.99 11.12
CA ASN A 216 -4.72 7.80 11.44
C ASN A 216 -5.67 8.17 12.61
N PRO A 217 -6.59 7.29 13.04
CA PRO A 217 -7.52 7.60 14.13
C PRO A 217 -6.87 8.08 15.45
N GLN A 218 -5.62 7.72 15.73
CA GLN A 218 -4.88 8.21 16.92
C GLN A 218 -4.13 9.51 16.62
N GLU A 219 -3.57 9.65 15.41
CA GLU A 219 -2.83 10.82 14.94
C GLU A 219 -3.66 11.73 14.02
N ASP A 220 -4.85 12.10 14.49
CA ASP A 220 -5.72 13.03 13.76
C ASP A 220 -5.36 14.48 14.05
N PHE A 221 -4.92 15.21 13.03
CA PHE A 221 -4.57 16.64 13.09
C PHE A 221 -5.57 17.53 12.35
N GLY A 222 -6.79 17.03 12.06
CA GLY A 222 -7.82 17.80 11.37
C GLY A 222 -7.56 17.93 9.88
N VAL A 223 -6.83 16.97 9.29
CA VAL A 223 -6.43 16.93 7.88
C VAL A 223 -7.08 15.72 7.22
N ILE A 224 -7.84 15.95 6.16
CA ILE A 224 -8.39 14.91 5.28
C ILE A 224 -7.51 14.80 4.05
N SER A 225 -7.18 13.56 3.69
CA SER A 225 -6.36 13.26 2.51
C SER A 225 -7.22 12.47 1.52
N PRO A 226 -7.59 13.04 0.35
CA PRO A 226 -8.51 12.40 -0.59
C PRO A 226 -8.16 10.94 -0.94
N THR A 227 -6.87 10.61 -1.07
CA THR A 227 -6.44 9.25 -1.40
C THR A 227 -6.93 8.18 -0.42
N ALA A 228 -7.12 8.52 0.86
CA ALA A 228 -7.60 7.58 1.86
C ALA A 228 -9.00 7.01 1.50
N ALA A 229 -9.97 7.90 1.29
CA ALA A 229 -11.33 7.49 0.95
C ALA A 229 -11.43 7.00 -0.51
N LEU A 230 -10.79 7.69 -1.45
CA LEU A 230 -10.91 7.40 -2.87
C LEU A 230 -10.27 6.06 -3.25
N SER A 231 -9.08 5.77 -2.74
CA SER A 231 -8.39 4.50 -2.99
C SER A 231 -9.05 3.33 -2.25
N SER A 232 -9.96 3.62 -1.31
CA SER A 232 -10.81 2.61 -0.66
C SER A 232 -12.09 2.29 -1.44
N TYR A 233 -12.29 2.88 -2.63
CA TYR A 233 -13.49 2.67 -3.46
C TYR A 233 -13.89 1.18 -3.64
N PRO A 234 -12.97 0.21 -3.85
CA PRO A 234 -13.38 -1.18 -3.97
C PRO A 234 -14.00 -1.77 -2.69
N TYR A 235 -13.59 -1.29 -1.51
CA TYR A 235 -14.04 -1.82 -0.22
C TYR A 235 -15.35 -1.17 0.25
N THR A 236 -15.49 0.14 0.02
CA THR A 236 -16.61 0.98 0.46
C THR A 236 -17.10 1.90 -0.67
N PRO A 237 -17.61 1.34 -1.79
CA PRO A 237 -17.88 2.13 -2.99
C PRO A 237 -18.91 3.24 -2.76
N LYS A 238 -19.89 3.03 -1.89
CA LYS A 238 -20.91 4.03 -1.57
C LYS A 238 -20.32 5.20 -0.79
N GLU A 239 -19.58 4.92 0.27
CA GLU A 239 -18.97 5.90 1.18
C GLU A 239 -17.85 6.68 0.48
N SER A 240 -17.03 6.00 -0.33
CA SER A 240 -15.99 6.63 -1.14
C SER A 240 -16.57 7.54 -2.22
N MET A 241 -17.66 7.13 -2.88
CA MET A 241 -18.33 7.99 -3.88
C MET A 241 -18.98 9.22 -3.26
N GLN A 242 -19.46 9.15 -2.02
CA GLN A 242 -19.94 10.34 -1.29
C GLN A 242 -18.83 11.37 -1.10
N VAL A 243 -17.61 10.93 -0.74
CA VAL A 243 -16.45 11.81 -0.66
C VAL A 243 -16.08 12.38 -2.02
N ILE A 244 -15.96 11.54 -3.06
CA ILE A 244 -15.64 11.99 -4.42
C ILE A 244 -16.58 13.12 -4.86
N ARG A 245 -17.89 12.92 -4.69
CA ARG A 245 -18.89 13.92 -5.05
C ARG A 245 -18.77 15.18 -4.21
N ASN A 246 -18.58 15.07 -2.90
CA ASN A 246 -18.43 16.25 -2.05
C ASN A 246 -17.18 17.06 -2.41
N LEU A 247 -16.04 16.41 -2.60
CA LEU A 247 -14.80 17.07 -3.00
C LEU A 247 -14.97 17.79 -4.34
N TYR A 248 -15.58 17.12 -5.34
CA TYR A 248 -15.74 17.67 -6.68
C TYR A 248 -16.83 18.73 -6.78
N GLU A 249 -18.02 18.47 -6.25
CA GLU A 249 -19.22 19.29 -6.43
C GLU A 249 -19.28 20.46 -5.43
N ASN A 250 -18.77 20.28 -4.20
CA ASN A 250 -18.93 21.29 -3.13
C ASN A 250 -17.62 22.02 -2.76
N LEU A 251 -16.47 21.33 -2.78
CA LEU A 251 -15.18 21.96 -2.50
C LEU A 251 -14.48 22.45 -3.79
N ASN A 252 -14.72 21.78 -4.92
CA ASN A 252 -14.32 22.16 -6.27
C ASN A 252 -12.85 22.64 -6.34
N ASP A 253 -12.57 23.82 -6.88
CA ASP A 253 -11.23 24.38 -7.12
C ASP A 253 -10.35 24.53 -5.87
N LYS A 254 -10.92 24.41 -4.66
CA LYS A 254 -10.13 24.37 -3.41
C LYS A 254 -9.34 23.07 -3.29
N VAL A 255 -9.88 21.97 -3.80
CA VAL A 255 -9.32 20.62 -3.64
C VAL A 255 -9.08 19.91 -4.96
N TRP A 256 -9.51 20.48 -6.10
CA TRP A 256 -9.36 19.92 -7.44
C TRP A 256 -8.49 20.80 -8.32
N GLY A 257 -7.55 20.20 -9.05
CA GLY A 257 -6.68 20.89 -10.01
C GLY A 257 -6.30 20.01 -11.20
N GLU A 258 -5.24 20.42 -11.89
CA GLU A 258 -4.78 19.82 -13.16
C GLU A 258 -4.58 18.29 -13.10
N PHE A 259 -4.10 17.76 -11.97
CA PHE A 259 -3.79 16.33 -11.82
C PHE A 259 -4.77 15.60 -10.90
N GLY A 260 -6.00 16.14 -10.78
CA GLY A 260 -7.06 15.59 -9.94
C GLY A 260 -7.13 16.26 -8.57
N PHE A 261 -7.49 15.50 -7.53
CA PHE A 261 -7.56 16.05 -6.18
C PHE A 261 -6.15 16.35 -5.64
N TYR A 262 -6.01 17.47 -4.92
CA TYR A 262 -4.79 17.79 -4.17
C TYR A 262 -4.61 16.83 -2.99
N ASP A 263 -3.37 16.77 -2.51
CA ASP A 263 -2.87 15.77 -1.55
C ASP A 263 -3.67 15.70 -0.25
N ALA A 264 -3.99 16.85 0.33
CA ALA A 264 -4.68 16.96 1.60
C ALA A 264 -5.29 18.34 1.81
N TYR A 265 -6.22 18.47 2.74
CA TYR A 265 -6.79 19.74 3.16
C TYR A 265 -7.27 19.72 4.63
N SER A 266 -7.42 20.91 5.22
CA SER A 266 -8.05 21.10 6.53
C SER A 266 -9.03 22.25 6.46
N GLU A 267 -10.33 21.96 6.63
CA GLU A 267 -11.34 23.02 6.72
C GLU A 267 -11.23 23.82 8.03
N THR A 268 -10.79 23.17 9.12
CA THR A 268 -10.59 23.80 10.43
C THR A 268 -9.56 24.92 10.33
N GLU A 269 -8.42 24.64 9.69
CA GLU A 269 -7.31 25.58 9.53
C GLU A 269 -7.42 26.43 8.25
N ASN A 270 -8.51 26.27 7.48
CA ASN A 270 -8.66 26.87 6.15
C ASN A 270 -7.42 26.65 5.24
N TRP A 271 -6.89 25.43 5.27
CA TRP A 271 -5.65 25.05 4.61
C TRP A 271 -5.94 24.13 3.41
N PHE A 272 -5.69 24.62 2.21
CA PHE A 272 -5.99 23.96 0.94
C PHE A 272 -4.78 24.06 -0.02
N PRO A 273 -3.70 23.32 0.23
CA PRO A 273 -2.49 23.40 -0.56
C PRO A 273 -2.72 22.86 -1.98
N LYS A 274 -2.25 23.61 -2.98
CA LYS A 274 -2.23 23.16 -4.38
C LYS A 274 -1.02 22.27 -4.67
N ARG A 275 -0.95 21.11 -4.01
CA ARG A 275 0.17 20.17 -4.07
C ARG A 275 -0.32 18.74 -4.30
N TYR A 276 0.55 17.92 -4.88
CA TYR A 276 0.30 16.50 -5.14
C TYR A 276 1.51 15.69 -4.70
N ILE A 277 1.29 14.43 -4.32
CA ILE A 277 2.34 13.43 -4.13
C ILE A 277 1.99 12.19 -4.96
N GLY A 278 2.99 11.63 -5.65
CA GLY A 278 2.77 10.48 -6.55
C GLY A 278 2.22 9.23 -5.85
N ILE A 279 2.66 8.96 -4.61
CA ILE A 279 2.18 7.83 -3.82
C ILE A 279 0.73 8.00 -3.35
N ASP A 280 0.20 9.22 -3.33
CA ASP A 280 -1.20 9.50 -2.99
C ASP A 280 -2.08 9.48 -4.25
N GLN A 281 -1.60 10.04 -5.36
CA GLN A 281 -2.36 10.06 -6.63
C GLN A 281 -2.47 8.68 -7.29
N GLY A 282 -1.40 7.88 -7.27
CA GLY A 282 -1.34 6.59 -7.96
C GLY A 282 -2.44 5.60 -7.52
N PRO A 283 -2.57 5.34 -6.21
CA PRO A 283 -3.61 4.45 -5.68
C PRO A 283 -5.04 4.88 -6.03
N ILE A 284 -5.33 6.18 -6.14
CA ILE A 284 -6.68 6.66 -6.49
C ILE A 284 -7.09 6.08 -7.85
N VAL A 285 -6.22 6.24 -8.86
CA VAL A 285 -6.49 5.78 -10.22
C VAL A 285 -6.59 4.25 -10.26
N VAL A 286 -5.61 3.57 -9.67
CA VAL A 286 -5.51 2.11 -9.73
C VAL A 286 -6.66 1.44 -9.00
N MET A 287 -7.01 1.91 -7.80
CA MET A 287 -8.08 1.31 -7.00
C MET A 287 -9.47 1.62 -7.56
N ILE A 288 -9.69 2.80 -8.15
CA ILE A 288 -10.94 3.05 -8.89
C ILE A 288 -11.06 2.06 -10.07
N GLU A 289 -9.99 1.87 -10.86
CA GLU A 289 -10.02 0.93 -11.97
C GLU A 289 -10.22 -0.53 -11.52
N ASN A 290 -9.57 -0.93 -10.43
CA ASN A 290 -9.79 -2.25 -9.82
C ASN A 290 -11.23 -2.43 -9.31
N GLY A 291 -11.83 -1.40 -8.73
CA GLY A 291 -13.23 -1.42 -8.31
C GLY A 291 -14.21 -1.52 -9.47
N ARG A 292 -13.89 -0.90 -10.62
CA ARG A 292 -14.73 -0.90 -11.82
C ARG A 292 -14.62 -2.19 -12.64
N THR A 293 -13.40 -2.62 -12.94
CA THR A 293 -13.14 -3.71 -13.90
C THR A 293 -12.24 -4.81 -13.34
N GLY A 294 -11.48 -4.51 -12.28
CA GLY A 294 -10.46 -5.40 -11.72
C GLY A 294 -9.22 -5.53 -12.61
N LEU A 295 -8.95 -4.57 -13.50
CA LEU A 295 -7.88 -4.69 -14.51
C LEU A 295 -6.52 -5.03 -13.91
N ILE A 296 -6.03 -4.22 -12.96
CA ILE A 296 -4.68 -4.38 -12.42
C ILE A 296 -4.58 -5.66 -11.57
N TRP A 297 -5.64 -5.98 -10.81
CA TRP A 297 -5.77 -7.27 -10.13
C TRP A 297 -5.68 -8.47 -11.07
N LYS A 298 -6.44 -8.46 -12.18
CA LYS A 298 -6.41 -9.54 -13.17
C LYS A 298 -5.03 -9.70 -13.79
N LEU A 299 -4.36 -8.58 -14.11
CA LEU A 299 -3.01 -8.61 -14.68
C LEU A 299 -2.02 -9.22 -13.69
N PHE A 300 -1.91 -8.68 -12.49
CA PHE A 300 -0.95 -9.17 -11.49
C PHE A 300 -1.20 -10.65 -11.13
N MET A 301 -2.44 -11.01 -10.81
CA MET A 301 -2.80 -12.38 -10.41
C MET A 301 -2.72 -13.40 -11.55
N SER A 302 -2.61 -12.96 -12.81
CA SER A 302 -2.39 -13.86 -13.96
C SER A 302 -0.96 -14.38 -14.06
N ALA A 303 0.01 -13.74 -13.40
CA ALA A 303 1.41 -14.15 -13.44
C ALA A 303 1.61 -15.52 -12.75
N PRO A 304 2.23 -16.51 -13.43
CA PRO A 304 2.45 -17.84 -12.85
C PRO A 304 3.25 -17.80 -11.55
N GLU A 305 4.26 -16.93 -11.47
CA GLU A 305 5.15 -16.78 -10.31
C GLU A 305 4.40 -16.26 -9.08
N VAL A 306 3.40 -15.41 -9.29
CA VAL A 306 2.54 -14.89 -8.22
C VAL A 306 1.76 -16.03 -7.57
N LYS A 307 1.16 -16.90 -8.38
CA LYS A 307 0.42 -18.08 -7.89
C LYS A 307 1.33 -19.02 -7.12
N THR A 308 2.49 -19.35 -7.68
CA THR A 308 3.49 -20.20 -7.00
C THR A 308 3.94 -19.61 -5.68
N GLY A 309 4.23 -18.31 -5.63
CA GLY A 309 4.64 -17.64 -4.40
C GLY A 309 3.55 -17.60 -3.34
N LEU A 310 2.30 -17.31 -3.74
CA LEU A 310 1.16 -17.34 -2.82
C LEU A 310 0.92 -18.74 -2.26
N THR A 311 0.92 -19.78 -3.09
CA THR A 311 0.82 -21.18 -2.63
C THR A 311 1.94 -21.54 -1.67
N LYS A 312 3.19 -21.12 -1.97
CA LYS A 312 4.37 -21.35 -1.12
C LYS A 312 4.22 -20.71 0.27
N LEU A 313 3.55 -19.58 0.36
CA LEU A 313 3.28 -18.88 1.62
C LEU A 313 2.02 -19.38 2.35
N GLY A 314 1.27 -20.33 1.77
CA GLY A 314 0.04 -20.86 2.33
C GLY A 314 -1.18 -19.95 2.14
N PHE A 315 -1.17 -19.11 1.10
CA PHE A 315 -2.34 -18.31 0.72
C PHE A 315 -3.32 -19.14 -0.11
N GLU A 316 -4.59 -18.83 0.08
CA GLU A 316 -5.73 -19.26 -0.73
C GLU A 316 -6.29 -18.04 -1.46
N SER A 317 -6.64 -18.19 -2.74
CA SER A 317 -7.39 -17.19 -3.49
C SER A 317 -8.13 -17.86 -4.66
N PRO A 318 -9.25 -17.28 -5.14
CA PRO A 318 -9.97 -17.80 -6.31
C PRO A 318 -9.12 -17.94 -7.59
N GLU A 319 -7.99 -17.24 -7.67
CA GLU A 319 -7.09 -17.19 -8.81
C GLU A 319 -5.93 -18.20 -8.73
N ILE A 320 -5.73 -18.82 -7.56
CA ILE A 320 -4.79 -19.92 -7.32
C ILE A 320 -5.59 -21.21 -7.57
N LYS A 321 -5.32 -21.90 -8.67
CA LYS A 321 -5.97 -23.17 -9.03
C LYS A 321 -5.05 -24.33 -8.79
#